data_AF-A0A3B1ARI0-F1
#
_entry.id   AF-A0A3B1ARI0-F1
#
_cell.length_a   1.000
_cell.length_b   1.000
_cell.length_c   1.000
_cell.angle_alpha   90.00
_cell.angle_beta   90.00
_cell.angle_gamma   90.00
#
_symmetry.space_group_name_H-M   'P 1'
#
loop_
_entity.id
_entity.type
_entity.pdbx_description
1 polymer ?
#
loop_
_entity_poly.entity_id
_entity_poly.type
_entity_poly.pdbx_seq_one_letter_code
_entity_poly.pdbx_strand_id
1 'polypeptide(L)'
;MGFNLVYVSKERVGLLLILLLVFVGLSQSRPVHAEYGDLVLNENAEKEGMPPAIFPHWFHRIRFRCKVCHADLGFKFKAGGSGIDMLKIIDGQFCGACHNGEIAWSVENCNLCHSGKDGLKTQVHGSTLNKLIIPAKDKNKKIK
;
A
#
# COMPACT_ATOMS: atom_id res chain seq x y z
N MET A 1 -50.72 17.55 -26.27
CA MET A 1 -49.38 16.96 -26.05
C MET A 1 -49.43 16.07 -24.83
N GLY A 2 -49.70 14.77 -25.02
CA GLY A 2 -49.89 13.81 -23.93
C GLY A 2 -48.55 13.26 -23.46
N PHE A 3 -48.23 13.46 -22.18
CA PHE A 3 -47.10 12.79 -21.53
C PHE A 3 -47.44 11.31 -21.36
N ASN A 4 -46.72 10.45 -22.07
CA ASN A 4 -46.79 9.01 -21.89
C ASN A 4 -46.09 8.65 -20.57
N LEU A 5 -46.88 8.42 -19.52
CA LEU A 5 -46.39 7.89 -18.26
C LEU A 5 -46.13 6.38 -18.45
N VAL A 6 -44.88 6.04 -18.78
CA VAL A 6 -44.41 4.66 -18.88
C VAL A 6 -44.59 4.00 -17.51
N TYR A 7 -45.55 3.09 -17.40
CA TYR A 7 -45.82 2.30 -16.20
C TYR A 7 -44.72 1.24 -16.04
N VAL A 8 -43.73 1.53 -15.17
CA VAL A 8 -42.63 0.61 -14.86
C VAL A 8 -43.11 -0.42 -13.82
N SER A 9 -43.11 -1.70 -14.16
CA SER A 9 -43.52 -2.81 -13.27
C SER A 9 -42.64 -2.88 -12.01
N LYS A 10 -43.23 -3.26 -10.86
CA LYS A 10 -42.58 -3.34 -9.53
C LYS A 10 -41.23 -4.08 -9.52
N GLU A 11 -41.09 -5.13 -10.33
CA GLU A 11 -39.83 -5.89 -10.47
C GLU A 11 -38.73 -5.12 -11.21
N ARG A 12 -39.11 -4.31 -12.22
CA ARG A 12 -38.19 -3.42 -12.95
C ARG A 12 -37.76 -2.23 -12.08
N VAL A 13 -38.62 -1.73 -11.19
CA VAL A 13 -38.25 -0.72 -10.19
C VAL A 13 -37.23 -1.26 -9.20
N GLY A 14 -37.42 -2.50 -8.71
CA GLY A 14 -36.45 -3.16 -7.84
C GLY A 14 -35.09 -3.35 -8.51
N LEU A 15 -35.09 -3.77 -9.78
CA LEU A 15 -33.86 -3.99 -10.55
C LEU A 15 -33.11 -2.67 -10.84
N LEU A 16 -33.86 -1.60 -11.15
CA LEU A 16 -33.29 -0.25 -11.31
C LEU A 16 -32.72 0.32 -10.01
N LEU A 17 -33.37 0.07 -8.86
CA LEU A 17 -32.85 0.49 -7.56
C LEU A 17 -31.56 -0.25 -7.17
N ILE A 18 -31.48 -1.55 -7.45
CA ILE A 18 -30.25 -2.34 -7.21
C ILE A 18 -29.13 -1.85 -8.13
N LEU A 19 -29.41 -1.64 -9.42
CA LEU A 19 -28.45 -1.06 -10.37
C LEU A 19 -27.98 0.33 -9.93
N LEU A 20 -28.88 1.17 -9.44
CA LEU A 20 -28.56 2.50 -8.90
C LEU A 20 -27.66 2.38 -7.66
N LEU A 21 -27.97 1.49 -6.73
CA LEU A 21 -27.16 1.26 -5.53
C LEU A 21 -25.76 0.72 -5.87
N VAL A 22 -25.66 -0.20 -6.83
CA VAL A 22 -24.38 -0.71 -7.33
C VAL A 22 -23.58 0.40 -8.02
N PHE A 23 -24.23 1.22 -8.85
CA PHE A 23 -23.60 2.34 -9.55
C PHE A 23 -23.12 3.44 -8.59
N VAL A 24 -23.92 3.78 -7.58
CA VAL A 24 -23.52 4.69 -6.50
C VAL A 24 -22.37 4.11 -5.68
N GLY A 25 -22.42 2.82 -5.33
CA GLY A 25 -21.35 2.13 -4.62
C GLY A 25 -20.02 2.14 -5.38
N LEU A 26 -20.06 1.87 -6.69
CA LEU A 26 -18.89 1.96 -7.59
C LEU A 26 -18.33 3.39 -7.69
N SER A 27 -19.21 4.40 -7.67
CA SER A 27 -18.82 5.80 -7.76
C SER A 27 -18.13 6.34 -6.50
N GLN A 28 -18.14 5.59 -5.38
CA GLN A 28 -17.60 6.02 -4.10
C GLN A 28 -16.26 5.36 -3.72
N SER A 29 -15.56 4.73 -4.65
CA SER A 29 -14.22 4.18 -4.36
C SER A 29 -13.26 5.29 -3.92
N ARG A 30 -12.94 5.34 -2.61
CA ARG A 30 -11.97 6.29 -2.07
C ARG A 30 -10.56 5.88 -2.52
N PRO A 31 -9.70 6.84 -2.91
CA PRO A 31 -8.31 6.54 -3.18
C PRO A 31 -7.63 6.00 -1.90
N VAL A 32 -6.85 4.93 -2.07
CA VAL A 32 -5.99 4.41 -0.99
C VAL A 32 -4.85 5.40 -0.79
N HIS A 33 -4.75 5.95 0.42
CA HIS A 33 -3.68 6.85 0.82
C HIS A 33 -2.66 6.10 1.68
N ALA A 34 -1.38 6.42 1.50
CA ALA A 34 -0.34 5.93 2.40
C ALA A 34 -0.58 6.51 3.80
N GLU A 35 -0.43 5.68 4.83
CA GLU A 35 -0.56 6.09 6.21
C GLU A 35 0.80 6.57 6.76
N TYR A 36 0.75 7.37 7.82
CA TYR A 36 1.93 7.73 8.59
C TYR A 36 2.74 6.48 8.98
N GLY A 37 4.01 6.50 8.58
CA GLY A 37 4.97 5.45 8.85
C GLY A 37 5.11 4.45 7.70
N ASP A 38 4.24 4.39 6.71
CA ASP A 38 4.41 3.44 5.60
C ASP A 38 5.75 3.66 4.88
N LEU A 39 6.44 2.57 4.52
CA LEU A 39 7.77 2.64 3.92
C LEU A 39 7.75 2.19 2.46
N VAL A 40 8.51 2.90 1.65
CA VAL A 40 9.00 2.42 0.36
C VAL A 40 10.41 1.86 0.58
N LEU A 41 10.67 0.66 0.08
CA LEU A 41 11.98 0.00 0.07
C LEU A 41 12.41 -0.22 -1.38
N ASN A 42 13.49 0.45 -1.79
CA ASN A 42 13.99 0.39 -3.16
C ASN A 42 15.52 0.50 -3.24
N GLU A 43 16.23 -0.02 -2.24
CA GLU A 43 17.70 -0.07 -2.25
C GLU A 43 18.21 -1.02 -3.34
N ASN A 44 17.53 -2.17 -3.47
CA ASN A 44 17.91 -3.29 -4.33
C ASN A 44 16.80 -3.70 -5.32
N ALA A 45 15.52 -3.47 -4.99
CA ALA A 45 14.38 -3.98 -5.76
C ALA A 45 14.47 -3.68 -7.27
N GLU A 46 14.56 -2.40 -7.64
CA GLU A 46 14.63 -2.03 -9.07
C GLU A 46 15.92 -2.49 -9.76
N LYS A 47 17.04 -2.57 -9.02
CA LYS A 47 18.30 -3.08 -9.56
C LYS A 47 18.19 -4.56 -9.92
N GLU A 48 17.35 -5.29 -9.20
CA GLU A 48 17.07 -6.71 -9.36
C GLU A 48 15.84 -6.97 -10.25
N GLY A 49 15.30 -5.93 -10.91
CA GLY A 49 14.21 -6.06 -11.87
C GLY A 49 12.82 -6.15 -11.25
N MET A 50 12.67 -5.82 -9.96
CA MET A 50 11.39 -5.80 -9.26
C MET A 50 10.94 -4.36 -8.94
N PRO A 51 9.64 -4.06 -8.98
CA PRO A 51 9.13 -2.77 -8.52
C PRO A 51 9.50 -2.50 -7.05
N PRO A 52 9.51 -1.24 -6.59
CA PRO A 52 9.74 -0.92 -5.18
C PRO A 52 8.81 -1.69 -4.24
N ALA A 53 9.33 -2.18 -3.12
CA ALA A 53 8.52 -2.84 -2.12
C ALA A 53 7.82 -1.83 -1.19
N ILE A 54 6.55 -2.06 -0.88
CA ILE A 54 5.76 -1.21 0.03
C ILE A 54 5.52 -1.97 1.33
N PHE A 55 5.91 -1.35 2.44
CA PHE A 55 5.64 -1.86 3.79
C PHE A 55 4.59 -0.98 4.49
N PRO A 56 3.34 -1.49 4.65
CA PRO A 56 2.29 -0.77 5.35
C PRO A 56 2.44 -0.95 6.86
N HIS A 57 2.88 0.10 7.56
CA HIS A 57 3.07 0.03 9.02
C HIS A 57 1.73 -0.18 9.74
N TRP A 58 0.67 0.46 9.27
CA TRP A 58 -0.70 0.33 9.80
C TRP A 58 -1.12 -1.12 10.01
N PHE A 59 -1.03 -1.93 8.94
CA PHE A 59 -1.51 -3.31 8.96
C PHE A 59 -0.74 -4.17 9.98
N HIS A 60 0.56 -3.93 10.08
CA HIS A 60 1.43 -4.61 11.04
C HIS A 60 1.18 -4.13 12.47
N ARG A 61 0.92 -2.83 12.68
CA ARG A 61 0.64 -2.23 14.00
C ARG A 61 -0.66 -2.73 14.64
N ILE A 62 -1.63 -3.19 13.85
CA ILE A 62 -2.87 -3.79 14.39
C ILE A 62 -2.56 -5.10 15.14
N ARG A 63 -1.55 -5.84 14.71
CA ARG A 63 -1.23 -7.19 15.24
C ARG A 63 0.01 -7.22 16.11
N PHE A 64 0.98 -6.35 15.85
CA PHE A 64 2.29 -6.39 16.49
C PHE A 64 2.68 -5.06 17.09
N ARG A 65 3.41 -5.12 18.21
CA ARG A 65 3.99 -3.95 18.88
C ARG A 65 5.31 -3.55 18.21
N CYS A 66 5.68 -2.28 18.33
CA CYS A 66 6.92 -1.73 17.76
C CYS A 66 8.18 -2.52 18.12
N LYS A 67 8.24 -3.09 19.34
CA LYS A 67 9.36 -3.90 19.83
C LYS A 67 9.67 -5.10 18.95
N VAL A 68 8.64 -5.79 18.46
CA VAL A 68 8.80 -7.02 17.65
C VAL A 68 9.64 -6.70 16.42
N CYS A 69 9.32 -5.61 15.71
CA CYS A 69 10.07 -5.23 14.52
C CYS A 69 11.41 -4.58 14.86
N HIS A 70 11.41 -3.54 15.70
CA HIS A 70 12.59 -2.68 15.83
C HIS A 70 13.64 -3.18 16.83
N ALA A 71 13.24 -3.88 17.87
CA ALA A 71 14.17 -4.44 18.85
C ALA A 71 14.48 -5.90 18.54
N ASP A 72 13.46 -6.73 18.32
CA ASP A 72 13.63 -8.19 18.24
C ASP A 72 14.12 -8.61 16.85
N LEU A 73 13.49 -8.11 15.78
CA LEU A 73 13.92 -8.36 14.39
C LEU A 73 14.98 -7.37 13.90
N GLY A 74 15.35 -6.37 14.71
CA GLY A 74 16.48 -5.48 14.42
C GLY A 74 16.24 -4.44 13.31
N PHE A 75 15.00 -4.18 12.91
CA PHE A 75 14.69 -3.12 11.95
C PHE A 75 15.14 -1.75 12.51
N LYS A 76 16.01 -1.04 11.80
CA LYS A 76 16.46 0.30 12.22
C LYS A 76 15.33 1.32 12.06
N PHE A 77 15.32 2.33 12.94
CA PHE A 77 14.45 3.52 12.80
C PHE A 77 14.93 4.47 11.70
N LYS A 78 15.30 3.92 10.54
CA LYS A 78 15.81 4.64 9.38
C LYS A 78 15.46 3.84 8.12
N ALA A 79 14.78 4.47 7.17
CA ALA A 79 14.50 3.86 5.87
C ALA A 79 15.82 3.45 5.19
N GLY A 80 15.90 2.20 4.70
CA GLY A 80 17.12 1.62 4.13
C GLY A 80 18.26 1.38 5.12
N GLY A 81 18.07 1.62 6.42
CA GLY A 81 19.12 1.47 7.42
C GLY A 81 19.40 0.03 7.86
N SER A 82 18.50 -0.91 7.54
CA SER A 82 18.60 -2.31 7.98
C SER A 82 19.36 -3.21 6.99
N GLY A 83 19.66 -2.72 5.77
CA GLY A 83 20.33 -3.51 4.74
C GLY A 83 19.57 -4.78 4.36
N ILE A 84 18.25 -4.66 4.15
CA ILE A 84 17.37 -5.79 3.82
C ILE A 84 17.62 -6.18 2.36
N ASP A 85 17.69 -7.48 2.11
CA ASP A 85 17.74 -8.08 0.77
C ASP A 85 16.95 -9.39 0.78
N MET A 86 16.70 -9.96 -0.40
CA MET A 86 15.91 -11.18 -0.51
C MET A 86 16.61 -12.42 0.05
N LEU A 87 17.95 -12.46 0.08
CA LEU A 87 18.69 -13.59 0.66
C LEU A 87 18.41 -13.68 2.16
N LYS A 88 18.53 -12.56 2.88
CA LYS A 88 18.21 -12.48 4.30
C LYS A 88 16.75 -12.81 4.59
N ILE A 89 15.85 -12.37 3.71
CA ILE A 89 14.42 -12.67 3.83
C ILE A 89 14.17 -14.18 3.68
N ILE A 90 14.80 -14.85 2.71
CA ILE A 90 14.68 -16.30 2.53
C ILE A 90 15.27 -17.05 3.73
N ASP A 91 16.34 -16.54 4.32
CA ASP A 91 16.96 -17.08 5.55
C ASP A 91 16.13 -16.81 6.83
N GLY A 92 14.89 -16.32 6.70
CA GLY A 92 13.98 -16.10 7.82
C GLY A 92 14.24 -14.81 8.60
N GLN A 93 15.06 -13.90 8.09
CA GLN A 93 15.30 -12.60 8.71
C GLN A 93 14.29 -11.55 8.21
N PHE A 94 14.12 -10.47 8.98
CA PHE A 94 13.26 -9.34 8.63
C PHE A 94 11.84 -9.76 8.25
N CYS A 95 11.47 -9.61 6.98
CA CYS A 95 10.16 -9.98 6.45
C CYS A 95 9.92 -11.50 6.58
N GLY A 96 10.95 -12.30 6.33
CA GLY A 96 10.89 -13.76 6.35
C GLY A 96 10.63 -14.35 7.73
N ALA A 97 10.87 -13.60 8.80
CA ALA A 97 10.56 -14.06 10.17
C ALA A 97 9.06 -14.34 10.36
N CYS A 98 8.20 -13.66 9.58
CA CYS A 98 6.75 -13.86 9.60
C CYS A 98 6.20 -14.32 8.24
N HIS A 99 6.75 -13.86 7.12
CA HIS A 99 6.34 -14.27 5.76
C HIS A 99 6.94 -15.62 5.36
N ASN A 100 6.73 -16.63 6.20
CA ASN A 100 7.32 -17.97 6.08
C ASN A 100 6.31 -19.04 5.64
N GLY A 101 5.07 -18.65 5.34
CA GLY A 101 3.98 -19.58 4.99
C GLY A 101 3.20 -20.13 6.19
N GLU A 102 3.65 -19.87 7.42
CA GLU A 102 2.98 -20.31 8.65
C GLU A 102 2.30 -19.14 9.37
N ILE A 103 3.04 -18.05 9.65
CA ILE A 103 2.52 -16.87 10.36
C ILE A 103 1.80 -15.92 9.39
N ALA A 104 2.38 -15.75 8.21
CA ALA A 104 1.84 -14.99 7.10
C ALA A 104 2.17 -15.72 5.78
N TRP A 105 1.66 -15.18 4.66
CA TRP A 105 1.92 -15.74 3.33
C TRP A 105 3.43 -15.85 3.04
N SER A 106 3.81 -16.84 2.23
CA SER A 106 5.20 -17.07 1.80
C SER A 106 5.75 -15.89 0.98
N VAL A 107 7.06 -15.63 1.13
CA VAL A 107 7.86 -14.63 0.38
C VAL A 107 7.86 -14.83 -1.13
N GLU A 108 7.42 -15.99 -1.61
CA GLU A 108 7.25 -16.30 -3.04
C GLU A 108 6.18 -15.45 -3.72
N ASN A 109 5.29 -14.83 -2.93
CA ASN A 109 4.23 -13.95 -3.44
C ASN A 109 4.76 -12.53 -3.70
N CYS A 110 5.71 -12.40 -4.63
CA CYS A 110 6.48 -11.18 -4.88
C CYS A 110 5.62 -9.91 -4.98
N ASN A 111 4.50 -10.00 -5.70
CA ASN A 111 3.61 -8.88 -6.00
C ASN A 111 2.93 -8.28 -4.76
N LEU A 112 2.84 -9.02 -3.66
CA LEU A 112 2.25 -8.53 -2.41
C LEU A 112 3.15 -7.51 -1.70
N CYS A 113 4.47 -7.62 -1.89
CA CYS A 113 5.43 -6.66 -1.38
C CYS A 113 5.79 -5.63 -2.45
N HIS A 114 6.13 -6.10 -3.66
CA HIS A 114 6.58 -5.29 -4.79
C HIS A 114 5.41 -4.65 -5.56
N SER A 115 4.68 -3.77 -4.86
CA SER A 115 3.50 -3.06 -5.37
C SER A 115 3.74 -1.55 -5.59
N GLY A 116 4.96 -1.08 -5.36
CA GLY A 116 5.34 0.30 -5.57
C GLY A 116 5.41 0.66 -7.05
N LYS A 117 5.21 1.95 -7.34
CA LYS A 117 5.45 2.49 -8.68
C LYS A 117 6.95 2.62 -8.94
N ASP A 118 7.34 2.41 -10.19
CA ASP A 118 8.73 2.61 -10.62
C ASP A 118 9.21 4.04 -10.33
N GLY A 119 10.49 4.15 -9.99
CA GLY A 119 11.20 5.37 -9.66
C GLY A 119 11.04 5.85 -8.21
N LEU A 120 10.17 5.22 -7.39
CA LEU A 120 9.99 5.63 -6.00
C LEU A 120 11.27 5.36 -5.19
N LYS A 121 11.76 6.40 -4.50
CA LYS A 121 12.94 6.28 -3.65
C LYS A 121 12.56 5.74 -2.27
N THR A 122 13.49 5.02 -1.65
CA THR A 122 13.36 4.62 -0.25
C THR A 122 13.01 5.82 0.61
N GLN A 123 11.89 5.74 1.33
CA GLN A 123 11.42 6.81 2.21
C GLN A 123 10.37 6.31 3.20
N VAL A 124 10.15 7.10 4.26
CA VAL A 124 9.03 6.90 5.20
C VAL A 124 7.94 7.94 4.95
N HIS A 125 6.74 7.49 4.60
CA HIS A 125 5.59 8.34 4.39
C HIS A 125 5.21 9.10 5.67
N GLY A 126 4.93 10.39 5.54
CA GLY A 126 4.52 11.25 6.65
C GLY A 126 5.60 11.56 7.70
N SER A 127 6.87 11.17 7.48
CA SER A 127 7.92 11.52 8.45
C SER A 127 8.14 13.03 8.54
N THR A 128 8.36 13.52 9.77
CA THR A 128 8.69 14.94 10.02
C THR A 128 9.91 15.36 9.21
N LEU A 129 10.87 14.45 9.04
CA LEU A 129 12.07 14.66 8.24
C LEU A 129 11.73 14.88 6.76
N ASN A 130 10.82 14.10 6.18
CA ASN A 130 10.32 14.37 4.82
C ASN A 130 9.57 15.71 4.72
N LYS A 131 8.81 16.08 5.75
CA LYS A 131 8.05 17.34 5.76
C LYS A 131 8.95 18.57 5.93
N LEU A 132 10.08 18.43 6.63
CA LEU A 132 10.99 19.54 6.98
C LEU A 132 12.25 19.62 6.09
N ILE A 133 12.70 18.51 5.48
CA ILE A 133 13.85 18.48 4.55
C ILE A 133 13.39 18.61 3.08
N ILE A 134 12.13 18.29 2.77
CA ILE A 134 11.50 18.56 1.47
C ILE A 134 10.55 19.78 1.54
N PRO A 135 10.95 20.98 2.01
CA PRO A 135 10.21 22.18 1.69
C PRO A 135 10.70 22.66 0.30
N ALA A 136 9.77 22.79 -0.65
CA ALA A 136 9.87 23.63 -1.85
C ALA A 136 10.39 23.06 -3.21
N LYS A 137 10.42 21.75 -3.48
CA LYS A 137 10.71 21.28 -4.88
C LYS A 137 9.49 20.90 -5.73
N ASP A 138 8.28 20.80 -5.17
CA ASP A 138 7.16 20.24 -5.93
C ASP A 138 5.80 20.91 -5.69
N LYS A 139 5.73 22.22 -5.94
CA LYS A 139 4.43 22.88 -6.17
C LYS A 139 4.20 23.28 -7.63
N ASN A 140 5.10 22.93 -8.54
CA ASN A 140 5.00 23.39 -9.93
C ASN A 140 5.44 22.37 -11.00
N LYS A 141 5.51 21.07 -10.69
CA LYS A 141 5.70 20.06 -11.74
C LYS A 141 4.33 19.53 -12.17
N LYS A 142 3.70 20.22 -13.14
CA LYS A 142 2.59 19.63 -13.90
C LYS A 142 3.11 18.34 -14.52
N ILE A 143 2.51 17.23 -14.11
CA ILE A 143 2.63 15.94 -14.79
C ILE A 143 2.07 16.18 -16.20
N LYS A 144 2.94 16.07 -17.20
CA LYS A 144 2.58 16.07 -18.62
C LYS A 144 2.10 14.69 -19.00
#